data_AF-A0A8K0P4B0-F1
#
_entry.id   AF-A0A8K0P4B0-F1
#
_cell.length_a   1.000
_cell.length_b   1.000
_cell.length_c   1.000
_cell.angle_alpha   90.00
_cell.angle_beta   90.00
_cell.angle_gamma   90.00
#
_symmetry.space_group_name_H-M   'P 1'
#
loop_
_entity.id
_entity.type
_entity.pdbx_description
1 polymer ?
#
loop_
_entity_poly.entity_id
_entity_poly.type
_entity_poly.pdbx_seq_one_letter_code
_entity_poly.pdbx_strand_id
1 'polypeptide(L)'
;MENITDKGNEQKVIRLRKSSKKGNGPHGETASFSLEAKFYAKVMIPLLGSFFVKQPTIGYIDKQEILELEDLLIHQRPVSRLHKRIQSVDAAIYMDYSLLPPDISSISLHSHEVPTFCVEIKPKQGWVPKLDRQFHKCKFCLHQYLKVKKQKVDRYSQYCPLDLFSGNLRRMKKALSALL
;
A
#
# COMPACT_ATOMS: atom_id res chain seq x y z
N MET A 1 25.14 -0.39 -29.47
CA MET A 1 24.29 -1.57 -29.21
C MET A 1 24.81 -2.19 -27.93
N GLU A 2 24.26 -1.75 -26.79
CA GLU A 2 24.62 -2.33 -25.49
C GLU A 2 23.88 -3.64 -25.32
N ASN A 3 24.67 -4.71 -25.14
CA ASN A 3 24.21 -6.06 -24.95
C ASN A 3 23.35 -6.16 -23.68
N ILE A 4 22.09 -6.55 -23.85
CA ILE A 4 21.17 -6.94 -22.78
C ILE A 4 21.57 -8.36 -22.38
N THR A 5 22.65 -8.49 -21.62
CA THR A 5 23.00 -9.74 -20.95
C THR A 5 22.73 -9.55 -19.46
N ASP A 6 21.68 -10.25 -19.00
CA ASP A 6 21.43 -10.66 -17.63
C ASP A 6 21.30 -9.53 -16.58
N LYS A 7 20.23 -8.73 -16.69
CA LYS A 7 19.70 -8.00 -15.53
C LYS A 7 18.79 -8.96 -14.78
N GLY A 8 19.34 -9.64 -13.77
CA GLY A 8 18.59 -10.53 -12.90
C GLY A 8 17.23 -9.96 -12.52
N ASN A 9 16.18 -10.77 -12.70
CA ASN A 9 14.78 -10.55 -12.33
C ASN A 9 14.53 -9.24 -11.58
N GLU A 10 14.25 -8.15 -12.30
CA GLU A 10 13.92 -6.89 -11.64
C GLU A 10 12.58 -7.04 -10.91
N GLN A 11 12.66 -7.21 -9.59
CA GLN A 11 11.54 -7.36 -8.66
C GLN A 11 10.78 -6.03 -8.53
N LYS A 12 9.98 -5.72 -9.53
CA LYS A 12 9.20 -4.49 -9.65
C LYS A 12 7.72 -4.80 -9.68
N VAL A 13 6.93 -3.88 -9.12
CA VAL A 13 5.47 -3.93 -9.16
C VAL A 13 4.92 -2.69 -9.85
N ILE A 14 3.92 -2.90 -10.69
CA ILE A 14 3.25 -1.84 -11.43
C ILE A 14 1.97 -1.45 -10.69
N ARG A 15 1.84 -0.16 -10.37
CA ARG A 15 0.63 0.42 -9.80
C ARG A 15 -0.17 1.16 -10.86
N LEU A 16 -1.39 0.69 -11.09
CA LEU A 16 -2.34 1.26 -12.03
C LEU A 16 -3.51 1.93 -11.32
N ARG A 17 -4.03 2.99 -11.91
CA ARG A 17 -5.21 3.71 -11.38
C ARG A 17 -6.49 3.08 -11.86
N LYS A 18 -7.52 3.26 -11.03
CA LYS A 18 -8.85 2.75 -11.29
C LYS A 18 -9.88 3.85 -11.15
N SER A 19 -10.77 3.91 -12.12
CA SER A 19 -11.87 4.88 -12.20
C SER A 19 -13.22 4.16 -12.26
N SER A 20 -14.29 4.87 -11.89
CA SER A 20 -15.66 4.43 -12.14
C SER A 20 -16.03 4.68 -13.60
N LYS A 21 -16.95 3.88 -14.16
CA LYS A 21 -17.49 4.09 -15.52
C LYS A 21 -18.21 5.43 -15.71
N LYS A 22 -18.75 6.03 -14.64
CA LYS A 22 -19.31 7.39 -14.69
C LYS A 22 -18.15 8.37 -14.70
N GLY A 23 -17.99 9.07 -15.83
CA GLY A 23 -16.99 10.13 -16.03
C GLY A 23 -17.00 11.11 -14.86
N ASN A 24 -15.81 11.59 -14.53
CA ASN A 24 -15.61 12.49 -13.41
C ASN A 24 -16.50 13.73 -13.56
N GLY A 25 -17.21 14.10 -12.48
CA GLY A 25 -17.74 15.45 -12.33
C GLY A 25 -16.61 16.51 -12.34
N PRO A 26 -16.94 17.81 -12.39
CA PRO A 26 -16.03 18.91 -12.76
C PRO A 26 -14.84 19.18 -11.80
N HIS A 27 -14.61 18.35 -10.79
CA HIS A 27 -13.47 18.43 -9.86
C HIS A 27 -12.46 17.27 -9.99
N GLY A 28 -12.55 16.48 -11.05
CA GLY A 28 -11.75 15.27 -11.23
C GLY A 28 -10.44 15.45 -11.99
N GLU A 29 -9.57 16.38 -11.57
CA GLU A 29 -8.17 16.29 -11.95
C GLU A 29 -7.60 15.01 -11.32
N THR A 30 -7.44 13.97 -12.13
CA THR A 30 -6.71 12.76 -11.74
C THR A 30 -5.27 13.15 -11.45
N ALA A 31 -4.96 13.46 -10.19
CA ALA A 31 -3.65 13.89 -9.69
C ALA A 31 -2.53 13.00 -10.25
N SER A 32 -1.85 13.35 -11.34
CA SER A 32 -0.95 12.48 -12.13
C SER A 32 0.07 11.69 -11.30
N PHE A 33 0.54 10.53 -11.78
CA PHE A 33 1.69 9.85 -11.18
C PHE A 33 2.94 10.74 -11.11
N SER A 34 3.03 11.78 -11.93
CA SER A 34 4.04 12.86 -11.79
C SER A 34 3.94 13.60 -10.45
N LEU A 35 2.72 13.95 -10.02
CA LEU A 35 2.51 14.61 -8.72
C LEU A 35 2.84 13.66 -7.57
N GLU A 36 2.50 12.38 -7.71
CA GLU A 36 2.87 11.35 -6.73
C GLU A 36 4.39 11.21 -6.62
N ALA A 37 5.11 11.08 -7.73
CA ALA A 37 6.57 11.01 -7.72
C ALA A 37 7.21 12.27 -7.08
N LYS A 38 6.68 13.46 -7.38
CA LYS A 38 7.11 14.72 -6.73
C LYS A 38 6.84 14.72 -5.22
N PHE A 39 5.68 14.22 -4.78
CA PHE A 39 5.35 14.10 -3.36
C PHE A 39 6.32 13.17 -2.63
N TYR A 40 6.68 12.05 -3.24
CA TYR A 40 7.70 11.15 -2.68
C TYR A 40 9.06 11.85 -2.55
N ALA A 41 9.53 12.48 -3.62
CA ALA A 41 10.84 13.15 -3.65
C ALA A 41 10.94 14.34 -2.69
N LYS A 42 9.87 15.13 -2.56
CA LYS A 42 9.89 16.41 -1.83
C LYS A 42 9.35 16.31 -0.41
N VAL A 43 8.58 15.28 -0.07
CA VAL A 43 7.92 15.15 1.25
C VAL A 43 8.25 13.82 1.92
N MET A 44 7.93 12.70 1.29
CA MET A 44 8.01 11.40 1.98
C MET A 44 9.46 10.97 2.25
N ILE A 45 10.36 11.12 1.28
CA ILE A 45 11.76 10.74 1.44
C ILE A 45 12.47 11.62 2.49
N PRO A 46 12.33 12.96 2.48
CA PRO A 46 12.90 13.80 3.55
C PRO A 46 12.36 13.49 4.95
N LEU A 47 11.09 13.12 5.08
CA LEU A 47 10.47 12.86 6.40
C LEU A 47 10.76 11.47 6.95
N LEU A 48 10.79 10.44 6.09
CA LEU A 48 10.89 9.04 6.50
C LEU A 48 12.25 8.42 6.19
N GLY A 49 13.06 9.04 5.35
CA GLY A 49 14.38 8.55 4.94
C GLY A 49 14.35 7.71 3.67
N SER A 50 15.40 7.85 2.87
CA SER A 50 15.59 7.14 1.59
C SER A 50 15.84 5.65 1.72
N PHE A 51 16.10 5.15 2.95
CA PHE A 51 16.19 3.73 3.23
C PHE A 51 14.81 3.06 3.21
N PHE A 52 13.81 3.68 3.84
CA PHE A 52 12.47 3.10 3.98
C PHE A 52 11.53 3.43 2.82
N VAL A 53 11.77 4.56 2.14
CA VAL A 53 10.90 5.04 1.05
C VAL A 53 11.73 5.29 -0.20
N LYS A 54 11.31 4.71 -1.32
CA LYS A 54 11.86 4.99 -2.65
C LYS A 54 10.85 5.74 -3.50
N GLN A 55 11.37 6.61 -4.36
CA GLN A 55 10.53 7.31 -5.34
C GLN A 55 10.12 6.34 -6.43
N PRO A 56 8.83 6.29 -6.83
CA PRO A 56 8.42 5.48 -7.97
C PRO A 56 8.97 6.05 -9.29
N THR A 57 9.28 5.17 -10.22
CA THR A 57 9.50 5.57 -11.62
C THR A 57 8.16 5.63 -12.35
N ILE A 58 8.04 6.54 -13.30
CA ILE A 58 6.82 6.70 -14.09
C ILE A 58 6.98 5.82 -15.33
N GLY A 59 5.99 4.96 -15.56
CA GLY A 59 5.87 4.14 -16.75
C GLY A 59 4.62 4.49 -17.54
N TYR A 60 4.58 4.00 -18.78
CA TYR A 60 3.42 4.07 -19.65
C TYR A 60 3.11 2.67 -20.17
N ILE A 61 1.83 2.36 -20.29
CA ILE A 61 1.32 1.08 -20.79
C ILE A 61 0.35 1.39 -21.93
N ASP A 62 0.44 0.61 -23.01
CA ASP A 62 -0.44 0.80 -24.13
C ASP A 62 -1.91 0.51 -23.74
N LYS A 63 -2.83 1.19 -24.42
CA LYS A 63 -4.25 1.04 -24.14
C LYS A 63 -4.75 -0.39 -24.43
N GLN A 64 -4.23 -1.03 -25.46
CA GLN A 64 -4.55 -2.41 -25.82
C GLN A 64 -4.06 -3.37 -24.74
N GLU A 65 -2.83 -3.19 -24.26
CA GLU A 65 -2.28 -3.97 -23.14
C GLU A 65 -3.11 -3.81 -21.85
N ILE A 66 -3.65 -2.62 -21.59
CA ILE A 66 -4.55 -2.39 -20.44
C ILE A 66 -5.85 -3.17 -20.56
N LEU A 67 -6.42 -3.25 -21.78
CA LEU A 67 -7.66 -4.01 -22.00
C LEU A 67 -7.41 -5.50 -21.77
N GLU A 68 -6.33 -6.04 -22.34
CA GLU A 68 -5.90 -7.42 -22.13
C GLU A 68 -5.65 -7.71 -20.66
N LEU A 69 -4.97 -6.80 -19.95
CA LEU A 69 -4.72 -6.94 -18.52
C LEU A 69 -6.01 -6.91 -17.68
N GLU A 70 -6.97 -6.03 -18.00
CA GLU A 70 -8.25 -5.98 -17.27
C GLU A 70 -9.04 -7.28 -17.47
N ASP A 71 -9.04 -7.84 -18.68
CA ASP A 71 -9.72 -9.10 -18.99
C ASP A 71 -9.05 -10.29 -18.27
N LEU A 72 -7.72 -10.32 -18.19
CA LEU A 72 -7.00 -11.33 -17.39
C LEU A 72 -7.28 -11.20 -15.88
N LEU A 73 -7.32 -9.96 -15.36
CA LEU A 73 -7.47 -9.70 -13.93
C LEU A 73 -8.92 -9.82 -13.43
N ILE A 74 -9.93 -9.82 -14.31
CA ILE A 74 -11.33 -9.82 -13.88
C ILE A 74 -11.67 -11.03 -13.00
N HIS A 75 -11.07 -12.19 -13.30
CA HIS A 75 -11.28 -13.44 -12.58
C HIS A 75 -10.47 -13.53 -11.29
N GLN A 76 -9.39 -12.75 -11.16
CA GLN A 76 -8.54 -12.73 -9.96
C GLN A 76 -8.98 -11.69 -8.93
N ARG A 77 -9.79 -10.71 -9.35
CA ARG A 77 -10.21 -9.58 -8.50
C ARG A 77 -11.44 -9.94 -7.66
N PRO A 78 -11.48 -9.54 -6.38
CA PRO A 78 -12.68 -9.73 -5.57
C PRO A 78 -13.90 -9.04 -6.20
N VAL A 79 -15.07 -9.70 -6.15
CA VAL A 79 -16.33 -9.19 -6.73
C VAL A 79 -16.65 -7.76 -6.29
N SER A 80 -16.43 -7.45 -5.00
CA SER A 80 -16.63 -6.12 -4.43
C SER A 80 -15.74 -5.02 -5.06
N ARG A 81 -14.72 -5.39 -5.84
CA ARG A 81 -13.75 -4.50 -6.48
C ARG A 81 -13.96 -4.35 -7.98
N LEU A 82 -14.91 -5.07 -8.60
CA LEU A 82 -15.15 -5.05 -10.05
C LEU A 82 -15.88 -3.79 -10.53
N HIS A 83 -16.47 -3.01 -9.62
CA HIS A 83 -17.14 -1.74 -9.94
C HIS A 83 -16.18 -0.62 -10.41
N LYS A 84 -14.86 -0.81 -10.30
CA LYS A 84 -13.83 0.10 -10.83
C LYS A 84 -12.98 -0.63 -11.87
N ARG A 85 -12.61 0.04 -12.96
CA ARG A 85 -11.84 -0.53 -14.07
C ARG A 85 -10.45 0.10 -14.11
N ILE A 86 -9.45 -0.59 -14.65
CA ILE A 86 -8.18 0.02 -15.02
C ILE A 86 -8.40 0.84 -16.30
N GLN A 87 -8.08 2.13 -16.28
CA GLN A 87 -8.29 3.03 -17.43
C GLN A 87 -7.13 4.02 -17.66
N SER A 88 -6.07 3.93 -16.84
CA SER A 88 -4.92 4.83 -16.90
C SER A 88 -3.82 4.23 -17.76
N VAL A 89 -3.34 5.00 -18.74
CA VAL A 89 -2.12 4.68 -19.52
C VAL A 89 -0.84 5.02 -18.77
N ASP A 90 -0.91 5.92 -17.79
CA ASP A 90 0.19 6.18 -16.88
C ASP A 90 0.23 5.12 -15.77
N ALA A 91 1.45 4.76 -15.37
CA ALA A 91 1.71 3.81 -14.30
C ALA A 91 2.81 4.33 -13.37
N ALA A 92 2.76 3.92 -12.10
CA ALA A 92 3.88 4.07 -11.19
C ALA A 92 4.52 2.70 -10.96
N ILE A 93 5.82 2.61 -11.19
CA ILE A 93 6.61 1.39 -11.01
C ILE A 93 7.36 1.53 -9.69
N TYR A 94 7.15 0.57 -8.80
CA TYR A 94 7.78 0.50 -7.49
C TYR A 94 8.69 -0.72 -7.40
N MET A 95 9.63 -0.69 -6.47
CA MET A 95 10.26 -1.92 -5.99
C MET A 95 9.21 -2.81 -5.31
N ASP A 96 9.38 -4.12 -5.44
CA ASP A 96 8.55 -5.06 -4.70
C ASP A 96 8.99 -5.14 -3.23
N TYR A 97 8.27 -4.45 -2.36
CA TYR A 97 8.52 -4.46 -0.92
C TYR A 97 8.12 -5.78 -0.24
N SER A 98 7.53 -6.74 -0.96
CA SER A 98 7.31 -8.09 -0.44
C SER A 98 8.58 -8.94 -0.45
N LEU A 99 9.61 -8.49 -1.17
CA LEU A 99 10.88 -9.17 -1.31
C LEU A 99 11.99 -8.41 -0.59
N LEU A 100 12.99 -9.13 -0.09
CA LEU A 100 14.14 -8.50 0.56
C LEU A 100 14.98 -7.76 -0.49
N PRO A 101 15.39 -6.50 -0.24
CA PRO A 101 16.30 -5.80 -1.13
C PRO A 101 17.59 -6.59 -1.36
N PRO A 102 18.18 -6.55 -2.57
CA PRO A 102 19.45 -7.22 -2.87
C PRO A 102 20.54 -6.90 -1.84
N ASP A 103 20.64 -5.63 -1.43
CA ASP A 103 21.62 -5.12 -0.47
C ASP A 103 21.48 -5.70 0.95
N ILE A 104 20.29 -6.18 1.32
CA ILE A 104 20.04 -6.85 2.60
C ILE A 104 20.19 -8.37 2.43
N SER A 105 19.80 -8.90 1.27
CA SER A 105 19.97 -10.32 0.95
C SER A 105 21.44 -10.75 0.93
N SER A 106 22.37 -9.87 0.53
CA SER A 106 23.81 -10.14 0.55
C SER A 106 24.40 -10.24 1.97
N ILE A 107 23.80 -9.55 2.95
CA ILE A 107 24.15 -9.66 4.37
C ILE A 107 23.56 -10.95 4.96
N SER A 108 22.41 -11.40 4.41
CA SER A 108 21.73 -12.63 4.80
C SER A 108 22.17 -13.83 3.95
N LEU A 109 23.40 -14.28 4.20
CA LEU A 109 23.88 -15.66 3.98
C LEU A 109 24.09 -16.07 2.50
N HIS A 110 25.24 -16.70 2.26
CA HIS A 110 25.63 -17.38 1.02
C HIS A 110 24.75 -18.58 0.62
N SER A 111 23.46 -18.62 0.99
CA SER A 111 22.53 -19.66 0.58
C SER A 111 21.24 -19.05 0.03
N HIS A 112 20.96 -19.31 -1.24
CA HIS A 112 19.68 -19.06 -1.90
C HIS A 112 18.49 -19.86 -1.31
N GLU A 113 18.58 -20.33 -0.06
CA GLU A 113 17.73 -21.38 0.52
C GLU A 113 16.88 -20.93 1.72
N VAL A 114 17.03 -19.71 2.23
CA VAL A 114 16.23 -19.27 3.39
C VAL A 114 14.88 -18.70 2.93
N PRO A 115 13.73 -19.31 3.29
CA PRO A 115 12.42 -18.77 2.94
C PRO A 115 12.20 -17.42 3.63
N THR A 116 11.71 -16.44 2.87
CA THR A 116 11.37 -15.12 3.38
C THR A 116 9.86 -15.02 3.62
N PHE A 117 9.47 -14.22 4.60
CA PHE A 117 8.06 -13.87 4.83
C PHE A 117 7.93 -12.35 4.91
N CYS A 118 6.88 -11.82 4.29
CA CYS A 118 6.53 -10.41 4.37
C CYS A 118 5.23 -10.24 5.18
N VAL A 119 5.21 -9.26 6.07
CA VAL A 119 4.03 -8.89 6.86
C VAL A 119 3.64 -7.46 6.54
N GLU A 120 2.54 -7.26 5.82
CA GLU A 120 1.98 -5.93 5.57
C GLU A 120 1.04 -5.52 6.73
N ILE A 121 1.35 -4.41 7.40
CA ILE A 121 0.51 -3.84 8.47
C ILE A 121 0.02 -2.45 8.06
N LYS A 122 -1.27 -2.18 8.24
CA LYS A 122 -1.85 -0.83 8.11
C LYS A 122 -2.15 -0.24 9.49
N PRO A 123 -1.22 0.51 10.11
CA PRO A 123 -1.23 0.79 11.56
C PRO A 123 -2.22 1.88 11.99
N LYS A 124 -2.83 2.60 11.03
CA LYS A 124 -3.79 3.70 11.30
C LYS A 124 -3.14 4.80 12.15
N GLN A 125 -3.96 5.62 12.82
CA GLN A 125 -3.52 6.81 13.54
C GLN A 125 -3.13 6.47 14.98
N GLY A 126 -1.83 6.57 15.31
CA GLY A 126 -1.25 6.26 16.62
C GLY A 126 -1.39 7.33 17.70
N TRP A 127 -2.17 8.39 17.48
CA TRP A 127 -2.33 9.51 18.39
C TRP A 127 -3.77 10.04 18.37
N VAL A 128 -4.17 10.80 19.39
CA VAL A 128 -5.51 11.42 19.51
C VAL A 128 -5.40 12.95 19.48
N PRO A 129 -6.07 13.65 18.54
CA PRO A 129 -6.13 15.10 18.51
C PRO A 129 -6.68 15.65 19.82
N LYS A 130 -6.21 16.83 20.25
CA LYS A 130 -6.62 17.42 21.54
C LYS A 130 -8.15 17.52 21.67
N LEU A 131 -8.82 17.96 20.61
CA LEU A 131 -10.29 18.09 20.56
C LEU A 131 -11.02 16.75 20.70
N ASP A 132 -10.40 15.65 20.30
CA ASP A 132 -11.00 14.31 20.35
C ASP A 132 -10.71 13.58 21.67
N ARG A 133 -9.91 14.16 22.59
CA ARG A 133 -9.55 13.51 23.86
C ARG A 133 -10.72 13.39 24.84
N GLN A 134 -11.81 14.11 24.60
CA GLN A 134 -13.06 13.93 25.34
C GLN A 134 -13.72 12.56 25.08
N PHE A 135 -13.36 11.88 23.99
CA PHE A 135 -13.86 10.55 23.69
C PHE A 135 -12.99 9.47 24.34
N HIS A 136 -13.64 8.47 24.95
CA HIS A 136 -12.98 7.35 25.63
C HIS A 136 -12.22 6.38 24.69
N LYS A 137 -12.37 6.52 23.36
CA LYS A 137 -11.78 5.60 22.36
C LYS A 137 -11.16 6.39 21.22
N CYS A 138 -10.08 5.86 20.66
CA CYS A 138 -9.43 6.47 19.50
C CYS A 138 -10.30 6.38 18.24
N LYS A 139 -9.96 7.19 17.21
CA LYS A 139 -10.68 7.24 15.93
C LYS A 139 -10.87 5.87 15.28
N PHE A 140 -9.85 5.01 15.31
CA PHE A 140 -9.98 3.65 14.74
C PHE A 140 -11.02 2.82 15.49
N CYS A 141 -10.93 2.79 16.82
CA CYS A 141 -11.85 2.02 17.67
C CYS A 141 -13.30 2.52 17.53
N LEU A 142 -13.52 3.83 17.48
CA LEU A 142 -14.84 4.41 17.20
C LEU A 142 -15.36 4.01 15.80
N HIS A 143 -14.48 4.02 14.79
CA HIS A 143 -14.87 3.66 13.43
C HIS A 143 -15.22 2.15 13.28
N GLN A 144 -14.74 1.27 14.17
CA GLN A 144 -15.16 -0.14 14.19
C GLN A 144 -16.67 -0.27 14.47
N TYR A 145 -17.23 0.57 15.36
CA TYR A 145 -18.68 0.60 15.62
C TYR A 145 -19.48 0.90 14.36
N LEU A 146 -19.03 1.90 13.59
CA LEU A 146 -19.68 2.26 12.34
C LEU A 146 -19.58 1.15 11.29
N LYS A 147 -18.46 0.43 11.22
CA LYS A 147 -18.28 -0.68 10.27
C LYS A 147 -19.23 -1.83 10.57
N VAL A 148 -19.35 -2.24 11.84
CA VAL A 148 -20.29 -3.29 12.25
C VAL A 148 -21.73 -2.86 11.99
N LYS A 149 -22.12 -1.62 12.37
CA LYS A 149 -23.46 -1.08 12.09
C LYS A 149 -23.80 -1.09 10.60
N LYS A 150 -22.79 -0.86 9.74
CA LYS A 150 -22.93 -0.89 8.27
C LYS A 150 -22.68 -2.28 7.66
N GLN A 151 -22.55 -3.33 8.47
CA GLN A 151 -22.28 -4.70 8.04
C GLN A 151 -21.06 -4.80 7.10
N LYS A 152 -20.06 -3.95 7.32
CA LYS A 152 -18.79 -3.96 6.56
C LYS A 152 -17.77 -4.92 7.16
N VAL A 153 -17.97 -5.33 8.41
CA VAL A 153 -17.19 -6.33 9.14
C VAL A 153 -18.13 -7.04 10.12
N ASP A 154 -17.87 -8.31 10.40
CA ASP A 154 -18.75 -9.13 11.27
C ASP A 154 -18.57 -8.82 12.75
N ARG A 155 -17.36 -8.40 13.15
CA ARG A 155 -16.99 -8.12 14.55
C ARG A 155 -16.06 -6.94 14.69
N TYR A 156 -16.05 -6.35 15.88
CA TYR A 156 -15.08 -5.33 16.25
C TYR A 156 -13.67 -5.93 16.32
N SER A 157 -12.69 -5.27 15.68
CA SER A 157 -11.29 -5.60 15.92
C SER A 157 -10.86 -5.14 17.32
N GLN A 158 -10.13 -6.01 18.04
CA GLN A 158 -9.52 -5.68 19.33
C GLN A 158 -8.22 -4.87 19.19
N TYR A 159 -7.78 -4.62 17.96
CA TYR A 159 -6.62 -3.80 17.67
C TYR A 159 -6.85 -2.34 18.07
N CYS A 160 -5.88 -1.76 18.76
CA CYS A 160 -5.83 -0.32 19.03
C CYS A 160 -4.51 0.25 18.50
N PRO A 161 -4.54 1.23 17.57
CA PRO A 161 -3.32 1.92 17.13
C PRO A 161 -2.51 2.53 18.28
N LEU A 162 -3.18 3.03 19.32
CA LEU A 162 -2.50 3.63 20.47
C LEU A 162 -1.68 2.59 21.25
N ASP A 163 -2.06 1.30 21.19
CA ASP A 163 -1.27 0.22 21.78
C ASP A 163 -0.05 -0.11 20.92
N LEU A 164 -0.19 -0.09 19.58
CA LEU A 164 0.93 -0.32 18.64
C LEU A 164 1.98 0.80 18.71
N PHE A 165 1.55 2.06 18.80
CA PHE A 165 2.46 3.22 18.87
C PHE A 165 2.83 3.61 20.32
N SER A 166 2.61 2.75 21.31
CA SER A 166 2.79 3.08 22.72
C SER A 166 4.24 3.13 23.20
N GLY A 167 5.16 2.51 22.46
CA GLY A 167 6.51 2.21 22.96
C GLY A 167 6.55 1.16 24.09
N ASN A 168 5.39 0.65 24.53
CA ASN A 168 5.31 -0.38 25.56
C ASN A 168 5.20 -1.77 24.91
N LEU A 169 6.22 -2.61 25.10
CA LEU A 169 6.31 -3.92 24.46
C LEU A 169 5.08 -4.81 24.69
N ARG A 170 4.51 -4.81 25.90
CA ARG A 170 3.32 -5.60 26.23
C ARG A 170 2.09 -5.13 25.45
N ARG A 171 1.88 -3.81 25.35
CA ARG A 171 0.78 -3.22 24.56
C ARG A 171 0.98 -3.44 23.06
N MET A 172 2.21 -3.29 22.57
CA MET A 172 2.55 -3.55 21.16
C MET A 172 2.27 -5.01 20.77
N LYS A 173 2.72 -5.97 21.58
CA LYS A 173 2.42 -7.40 21.38
C LYS A 173 0.91 -7.66 21.36
N LYS A 174 0.17 -7.11 22.32
CA LYS A 174 -1.30 -7.19 22.34
C LYS A 174 -1.92 -6.64 21.05
N ALA A 175 -1.43 -5.50 20.56
CA ALA A 175 -1.93 -4.91 19.32
C ALA A 175 -1.67 -5.81 18.10
N LEU A 176 -0.47 -6.39 17.99
CA LEU A 176 -0.13 -7.32 16.91
C LEU A 176 -0.96 -8.60 16.99
N SER A 177 -1.10 -9.20 18.17
CA SER A 177 -1.96 -10.38 18.36
C SER A 177 -3.42 -10.12 18.01
N ALA A 178 -3.90 -8.89 18.18
CA ALA A 178 -5.27 -8.52 17.83
C ALA A 178 -5.50 -8.22 16.33
N LEU A 179 -4.42 -8.27 15.52
CA LEU A 179 -4.48 -8.18 14.05
C LEU A 179 -4.49 -9.54 13.36
N LEU A 180 -4.16 -10.61 14.08
CA LEU A 180 -4.23 -12.00 13.64
C LEU A 180 -5.63 -12.57 13.90
#